data_AF-A0A0L6W4A6-F1
#
_entry.id   AF-A0A0L6W4A6-F1
#
_cell.length_a   1.000
_cell.length_b   1.000
_cell.length_c   1.000
_cell.angle_alpha   90.00
_cell.angle_beta   90.00
_cell.angle_gamma   90.00
#
_symmetry.space_group_name_H-M   'P 1'
#
loop_
_entity.id
_entity.type
_entity.pdbx_description
1 polymer ?
#
loop_
_entity_poly.entity_id
_entity_poly.type
_entity_poly.pdbx_seq_one_letter_code
_entity_poly.pdbx_strand_id
1 'polypeptide(L)'
;MPQQQHIHCTVNTCHYWASGNKCDASEIVVVSDAFAAATPDRVDATQAVNLDQTPTGNCMETCCKTFVRKGSGDERLDGIYKQS
;
A
#
# COMPACT_ATOMS: atom_id res chain seq x y z
N MET A 1 -3.24 23.60 7.67
CA MET A 1 -2.00 22.90 7.30
C MET A 1 -2.41 21.46 7.01
N PRO A 2 -2.12 20.89 5.83
CA PRO A 2 -2.46 19.49 5.56
C PRO A 2 -1.70 18.60 6.56
N GLN A 3 -2.42 17.66 7.19
CA GLN A 3 -1.81 16.70 8.12
C GLN A 3 -0.87 15.79 7.34
N GLN A 4 0.42 15.90 7.64
CA GLN A 4 1.46 15.07 7.04
C GLN A 4 1.42 13.70 7.72
N GLN A 5 1.02 12.67 6.96
CA GLN A 5 0.96 11.30 7.49
C GLN A 5 2.38 10.74 7.62
N HIS A 6 2.70 10.17 8.78
CA HIS A 6 4.00 9.53 9.05
C HIS A 6 3.89 8.02 8.86
N ILE A 7 3.84 7.59 7.60
CA ILE A 7 3.76 6.18 7.25
C ILE A 7 5.17 5.64 7.07
N HIS A 8 5.46 4.53 7.74
CA HIS A 8 6.73 3.83 7.60
C HIS A 8 6.56 2.54 6.80
N CYS A 9 7.46 2.34 5.84
CA CYS A 9 7.58 1.11 5.09
C CYS A 9 9.03 0.64 5.20
N THR A 10 9.25 -0.57 5.71
CA THR A 10 10.59 -1.18 5.80
C THR A 10 10.93 -2.03 4.57
N VAL A 11 9.93 -2.29 3.71
CA VAL A 11 10.06 -3.10 2.50
C VAL A 11 10.77 -2.28 1.42
N ASN A 12 12.10 -2.32 1.42
CA ASN A 12 12.92 -1.50 0.52
C ASN A 12 12.75 -1.84 -0.97
N THR A 13 12.14 -2.97 -1.30
CA THR A 13 11.75 -3.38 -2.66
C THR A 13 10.43 -2.76 -3.12
N CYS A 14 9.66 -2.14 -2.23
CA CYS A 14 8.46 -1.40 -2.58
C CYS A 14 8.83 -0.13 -3.35
N HIS A 15 8.12 0.17 -4.43
CA HIS A 15 8.31 1.36 -5.26
C HIS A 15 8.34 2.60 -4.39
N TYR A 16 7.33 2.76 -3.54
CA TYR A 16 7.09 3.89 -2.64
C TYR A 16 8.07 4.02 -1.47
N TRP A 17 8.94 3.03 -1.24
CA TRP A 17 9.92 3.12 -0.17
C TRP A 17 10.94 4.24 -0.44
N ALA A 18 11.18 5.04 0.59
CA ALA A 18 12.15 6.13 0.65
C ALA A 18 13.09 6.02 1.86
N SER A 19 14.07 6.91 1.91
CA SER A 19 15.11 6.89 2.94
C SER A 19 14.53 7.01 4.36
N GLY A 20 15.11 6.27 5.31
CA GLY A 20 14.62 6.23 6.69
C GLY A 20 13.35 5.41 6.89
N ASN A 21 13.10 4.41 6.01
CA ASN A 21 11.90 3.56 6.04
C ASN A 21 10.61 4.37 5.97
N LYS A 22 10.59 5.43 5.16
CA LYS A 22 9.38 6.22 4.90
C LYS A 22 8.64 5.63 3.71
N CYS A 23 7.32 5.62 3.79
CA CYS A 23 6.46 5.35 2.65
C CYS A 23 6.06 6.69 2.03
N ASP A 24 6.47 6.95 0.80
CA ASP A 24 6.08 8.15 0.06
C ASP A 24 4.83 7.91 -0.80
N ALA A 25 4.08 6.84 -0.60
CA ALA A 25 2.85 6.61 -1.35
C ALA A 25 1.82 7.72 -1.07
N SER A 26 1.13 8.21 -2.11
CA SER A 26 0.12 9.26 -1.97
C SER A 26 -1.12 8.84 -1.19
N GLU A 27 -1.37 7.54 -1.16
CA GLU A 27 -2.42 6.88 -0.40
C GLU A 27 -1.92 5.47 -0.08
N ILE A 28 -2.39 4.86 1.00
CA ILE A 28 -2.10 3.45 1.31
C ILE A 28 -3.37 2.70 1.69
N VAL A 29 -3.40 1.40 1.43
CA VAL A 29 -4.41 0.51 2.00
C VAL A 29 -3.77 -0.75 2.58
N VAL A 30 -4.18 -1.05 3.81
CA VAL A 30 -3.84 -2.28 4.52
C VAL A 30 -5.10 -3.10 4.64
N VAL A 31 -5.04 -4.36 4.23
CA VAL A 31 -6.15 -5.31 4.21
C VAL A 31 -5.72 -6.61 4.89
N SER A 32 -6.65 -7.54 5.10
CA SER A 32 -6.26 -8.90 5.52
C SER A 32 -5.48 -9.63 4.43
N ASP A 33 -4.57 -10.51 4.84
CA ASP A 33 -3.81 -11.37 3.93
C ASP A 33 -4.74 -12.23 3.06
N ALA A 34 -5.82 -12.74 3.65
CA ALA A 34 -6.82 -13.54 2.95
C ALA A 34 -7.49 -12.75 1.81
N PHE A 35 -7.85 -11.48 2.06
CA PHE A 35 -8.40 -10.61 1.04
C PHE A 35 -7.36 -10.27 -0.03
N ALA A 36 -6.13 -9.97 0.38
CA ALA A 36 -5.05 -9.64 -0.54
C ALA A 36 -4.73 -10.80 -1.51
N ALA A 37 -4.74 -12.04 -1.02
CA ALA A 37 -4.51 -13.24 -1.81
C ALA A 37 -5.66 -13.56 -2.78
N ALA A 38 -6.90 -13.26 -2.40
CA ALA A 38 -8.08 -13.52 -3.23
C ALA A 38 -8.33 -12.46 -4.30
N THR A 39 -7.71 -11.28 -4.18
CA THR A 39 -8.03 -10.11 -4.98
C THR A 39 -6.86 -9.73 -5.88
N PRO A 40 -7.08 -9.41 -7.17
CA PRO A 40 -6.00 -8.99 -8.07
C PRO A 40 -5.33 -7.67 -7.64
N ASP A 41 -4.11 -7.43 -8.11
CA ASP A 41 -3.28 -6.28 -7.72
C ASP A 41 -3.85 -4.92 -8.15
N ARG A 42 -4.78 -4.89 -9.11
CA ARG A 42 -5.53 -3.69 -9.47
C ARG A 42 -6.42 -3.13 -8.35
N VAL A 43 -6.68 -3.94 -7.31
CA VAL A 43 -7.45 -3.50 -6.14
C VAL A 43 -6.49 -2.98 -5.08
N ASP A 44 -6.38 -1.65 -5.02
CA ASP A 44 -5.43 -0.91 -4.19
C ASP A 44 -6.13 0.32 -3.53
N ALA A 45 -5.34 1.21 -2.93
CA ALA A 45 -5.70 2.36 -2.12
C ALA A 45 -6.66 3.32 -2.83
N THR A 46 -6.54 3.48 -4.15
CA THR A 46 -7.49 4.28 -4.94
C THR A 46 -8.93 3.77 -4.84
N GLN A 47 -9.13 2.50 -4.48
CA GLN A 47 -10.44 1.89 -4.30
C GLN A 47 -10.83 1.71 -2.82
N ALA A 48 -10.00 2.14 -1.85
CA ALA A 48 -10.15 1.84 -0.43
C ALA A 48 -11.54 2.19 0.14
N VAL A 49 -12.15 3.29 -0.32
CA VAL A 49 -13.49 3.73 0.09
C VAL A 49 -14.59 2.71 -0.27
N ASN A 50 -14.37 1.89 -1.30
CA ASN A 50 -15.33 0.91 -1.79
C ASN A 50 -15.01 -0.52 -1.32
N LEU A 51 -13.99 -0.72 -0.48
CA LEU A 51 -13.65 -2.02 0.06
C LEU A 51 -14.45 -2.30 1.34
N ASP A 52 -14.96 -3.52 1.44
CA ASP A 52 -15.51 -4.01 2.70
C ASP A 52 -14.41 -4.13 3.76
N GLN A 53 -14.79 -4.00 5.02
CA GLN A 53 -13.87 -4.19 6.13
C GLN A 53 -13.34 -5.63 6.15
N THR A 54 -12.03 -5.79 6.34
CA THR A 54 -11.35 -7.09 6.37
C THR A 54 -10.82 -7.38 7.78
N PRO A 55 -11.67 -7.87 8.71
CA PRO A 55 -11.27 -8.07 10.10
C PRO A 55 -10.19 -9.14 10.23
N THR A 56 -9.21 -8.91 11.11
CA THR A 56 -8.11 -9.82 11.43
C THR A 56 -7.92 -9.92 12.95
N GLY A 57 -7.40 -11.06 13.41
CA GLY A 57 -7.19 -11.31 14.84
C GLY A 57 -5.81 -10.87 15.34
N ASN A 58 -4.85 -10.70 14.44
CA ASN A 58 -3.49 -10.29 14.77
C ASN A 58 -2.81 -9.56 13.60
N CYS A 59 -1.67 -8.91 13.87
CA CYS A 59 -0.96 -8.12 12.86
C CYS A 59 -0.31 -8.96 11.75
N MET A 60 -0.07 -10.25 11.98
CA MET A 60 0.55 -11.14 10.98
C MET A 60 -0.43 -11.56 9.88
N GLU A 61 -1.71 -11.22 10.02
CA GLU A 61 -2.76 -11.50 9.03
C GLU A 61 -3.05 -10.26 8.16
N THR A 62 -2.11 -9.32 8.06
CA THR A 62 -2.31 -8.04 7.35
C THR A 62 -1.30 -7.83 6.22
N CYS A 63 -1.80 -7.34 5.09
CA CYS A 63 -1.04 -7.08 3.88
C CYS A 63 -1.20 -5.62 3.44
N CYS A 64 -0.12 -4.99 2.97
CA CYS A 64 -0.18 -3.70 2.28
C CYS A 64 -0.47 -3.96 0.79
N LYS A 65 -1.67 -3.60 0.33
CA LYS A 65 -2.06 -3.76 -1.09
C LYS A 65 -1.48 -2.68 -2.01
N THR A 66 -0.95 -1.60 -1.42
CA THR A 66 -0.19 -0.54 -2.10
C THR A 66 1.27 -0.93 -2.38
N PHE A 67 1.64 -2.18 -2.15
CA PHE A 67 2.95 -2.65 -2.56
C PHE A 67 3.01 -2.78 -4.09
N VAL A 68 3.91 -2.01 -4.70
CA VAL A 68 4.38 -2.25 -6.07
C VAL A 68 5.87 -2.54 -6.04
N ARG A 69 6.34 -3.51 -6.82
CA ARG A 69 7.77 -3.84 -6.86
C ARG A 69 8.54 -2.79 -7.65
N LYS A 70 9.66 -2.30 -7.09
CA LYS A 70 10.62 -1.44 -7.82
C LYS A 70 11.13 -2.11 -9.09
N GLY A 71 11.01 -1.42 -10.21
CA GLY A 71 11.49 -1.86 -11.51
C GLY A 71 10.62 -2.92 -12.18
N SER A 72 9.37 -3.10 -11.74
CA SER A 72 8.45 -4.05 -12.41
C SER A 72 7.84 -3.50 -13.70
N GLY A 73 7.82 -2.17 -13.86
CA GLY A 73 7.10 -1.49 -14.96
C GLY A 73 5.64 -1.16 -14.61
N ASP A 74 5.15 -1.64 -13.46
CA ASP A 74 3.77 -1.43 -13.01
C ASP A 74 3.60 -0.20 -12.11
N GLU A 75 4.66 0.58 -11.88
CA GLU A 75 4.70 1.70 -10.92
C GLU A 75 3.77 2.87 -11.25
N ARG A 76 3.06 2.81 -12.37
CA ARG A 76 2.09 3.83 -12.80
C ARG A 76 0.70 3.25 -13.03
N LEU A 77 0.51 1.95 -12.82
CA LEU A 77 -0.73 1.26 -13.14
C LEU A 77 -1.75 1.30 -12.01
N ASP A 78 -1.30 1.47 -10.77
CA ASP A 78 -2.14 1.55 -9.57
C ASP A 78 -2.77 2.94 -9.34
N GLY A 79 -2.26 3.96 -10.03
CA GLY A 79 -2.69 5.35 -9.89
C GLY A 79 -2.22 6.01 -8.59
N ILE A 80 -1.30 5.36 -7.86
CA ILE A 80 -0.65 5.89 -6.67
C ILE A 80 0.70 6.47 -7.08
N TYR A 81 1.06 7.61 -6.46
CA TYR A 81 2.27 8.33 -6.82
C TYR A 81 3.12 8.56 -5.59
N LYS A 82 4.43 8.70 -5.81
CA LYS A 82 5.32 9.19 -4.76
C LYS A 82 5.02 10.66 -4.45
N GLN A 83 4.74 10.95 -3.19
CA GLN A 83 4.76 12.30 -2.63
C GLN A 83 6.21 12.68 -2.40
N SER A 84 6.77 13.45 -3.33
CA SER A 84 8.12 14.03 -3.26
C SER A 84 8.29 15.02 -2.11
#